data_AF-A0A957CKB6-F1
#
_entry.id   AF-A0A957CKB6-F1
#
_cell.length_a   1.000
_cell.length_b   1.000
_cell.length_c   1.000
_cell.angle_alpha   90.00
_cell.angle_beta   90.00
_cell.angle_gamma   90.00
#
_symmetry.space_group_name_H-M   'P 1'
#
loop_
_entity.id
_entity.type
_entity.pdbx_description
1 polymer ?
#
loop_
_entity_poly.entity_id
_entity_poly.type
_entity_poly.pdbx_seq_one_letter_code
_entity_poly.pdbx_strand_id
1 'polypeptide(L)'
;MQTWQNKFIRWQQIIFISALTLVMLLIMLFALNRTTNALRVASGAFGCGDFDTAVSIIPEGKTIVPMIPPRPSNGAVIDKDLTIQGGWTRDGTGNCDNANQQVTGTQGLVISGFTSLAPNVRSILQHNGNDNSVITIDPQVESLLIEHMVFEHTTKQAQFGGGISGSLNQNGATIRLNNVVISNSGALQNGGGLYMSLQNGSHLEILNSRIYNNSANNGGGFEIEVDGNSHLVIKNTEVTTNTAVSGNGGGGRIIISSGFVTITNGTFSGNSAGGSGNGLSIEKTGSAPATVTLINTITDGPVHQTGSGSNLTVITLNKQVYLPVVIKPRDPAAFHAEITGITINNDYKYEVSFTTDNFTPNISSTHVHFFFNTVPVGQAGKPGSGPWKVYGSTLPFTGYGPPDKPVLATEMCILVANAQHEITPGSGNCYPLPQ
;
A
#
# COMPACT_ATOMS: atom_id res chain seq x y z
N MET A 1 2.65 -56.47 14.99
CA MET A 1 1.49 -55.59 15.28
C MET A 1 1.79 -54.11 15.06
N GLN A 2 2.91 -53.59 15.60
CA GLN A 2 3.27 -52.16 15.54
C GLN A 2 3.42 -51.59 14.11
N THR A 3 3.90 -52.39 13.15
CA THR A 3 4.05 -52.00 11.74
C THR A 3 2.73 -51.87 10.98
N TRP A 4 1.70 -52.62 11.38
CA TRP A 4 0.37 -52.56 10.77
C TRP A 4 -0.45 -51.39 11.31
N GLN A 5 -0.35 -51.09 12.62
CA GLN A 5 -0.96 -49.91 13.21
C GLN A 5 -0.39 -48.61 12.63
N ASN A 6 0.93 -48.52 12.44
CA ASN A 6 1.55 -47.34 11.82
C ASN A 6 1.13 -47.15 10.35
N LYS A 7 0.96 -48.25 9.59
CA LYS A 7 0.43 -48.16 8.21
C LYS A 7 -1.04 -47.74 8.18
N PHE A 8 -1.85 -48.22 9.12
CA PHE A 8 -3.27 -47.87 9.24
C PHE A 8 -3.47 -46.39 9.61
N ILE A 9 -2.70 -45.87 10.57
CA ILE A 9 -2.72 -44.44 10.95
C ILE A 9 -2.30 -43.56 9.78
N ARG A 10 -1.25 -43.94 9.05
CA ARG A 10 -0.82 -43.21 7.84
C ARG A 10 -1.89 -43.20 6.75
N TRP A 11 -2.60 -44.32 6.57
CA TRP A 11 -3.72 -44.43 5.64
C TRP A 11 -4.90 -43.52 6.04
N GLN A 12 -5.25 -43.49 7.32
CA GLN A 12 -6.30 -42.58 7.82
C GLN A 12 -5.91 -41.10 7.66
N GLN A 13 -4.66 -40.74 7.93
CA GLN A 13 -4.15 -39.37 7.71
C GLN A 13 -4.19 -38.98 6.23
N ILE A 14 -3.81 -39.86 5.32
CA ILE A 14 -3.86 -39.60 3.88
C ILE A 14 -5.31 -39.39 3.44
N ILE A 15 -6.25 -40.26 3.85
CA ILE A 15 -7.67 -40.11 3.52
C ILE A 15 -8.22 -38.78 4.07
N PHE A 16 -7.86 -38.41 5.29
CA PHE A 16 -8.33 -37.17 5.91
C PHE A 16 -7.79 -35.93 5.20
N ILE A 17 -6.50 -35.92 4.84
CA ILE A 17 -5.87 -34.84 4.07
C ILE A 17 -6.50 -34.75 2.68
N SER A 18 -6.69 -35.89 1.99
CA SER A 18 -7.32 -35.93 0.67
C SER A 18 -8.76 -35.43 0.71
N ALA A 19 -9.56 -35.83 1.69
CA ALA A 19 -10.92 -35.33 1.89
C ALA A 19 -10.94 -33.83 2.18
N LEU A 20 -10.05 -33.32 3.03
CA LEU A 20 -9.93 -31.89 3.32
C LEU A 20 -9.53 -31.08 2.07
N THR A 21 -8.57 -31.57 1.28
CA THR A 21 -8.18 -30.91 0.02
C THR A 21 -9.30 -30.92 -1.01
N LEU A 22 -10.08 -32.00 -1.11
CA LEU A 22 -11.22 -32.09 -2.01
C LEU A 22 -12.34 -31.13 -1.58
N VAL A 23 -12.61 -31.02 -0.28
CA VAL A 23 -13.56 -30.06 0.29
C VAL A 23 -13.10 -28.62 0.01
N MET A 24 -11.83 -28.28 0.23
CA MET A 24 -11.30 -26.96 -0.13
C MET A 24 -11.39 -26.68 -1.63
N LEU A 25 -11.12 -27.68 -2.48
CA LEU A 25 -11.24 -27.54 -3.94
C LEU A 25 -12.70 -27.33 -4.36
N LEU A 26 -13.63 -28.06 -3.77
CA LEU A 26 -15.08 -27.90 -3.98
C LEU A 26 -15.57 -26.52 -3.50
N ILE A 27 -15.11 -26.06 -2.33
CA ILE A 27 -15.39 -24.71 -1.83
C ILE A 27 -14.81 -23.66 -2.78
N MET A 28 -13.59 -23.84 -3.27
CA MET A 28 -12.98 -22.94 -4.26
C MET A 28 -13.74 -22.94 -5.58
N LEU A 29 -14.14 -24.08 -6.11
CA LEU A 29 -14.94 -24.19 -7.34
C LEU A 29 -16.31 -23.55 -7.17
N PHE A 30 -16.95 -23.74 -6.01
CA PHE A 30 -18.24 -23.13 -5.70
C PHE A 30 -18.13 -21.62 -5.50
N ALA A 31 -17.05 -21.15 -4.86
CA ALA A 31 -16.72 -19.74 -4.71
C ALA A 31 -16.41 -19.10 -6.07
N LEU A 32 -15.62 -19.75 -6.94
CA LEU A 32 -15.37 -19.30 -8.30
C LEU A 32 -16.66 -19.17 -9.10
N ASN A 33 -17.53 -20.18 -9.06
CA ASN A 33 -18.79 -20.14 -9.79
C ASN A 33 -19.73 -19.01 -9.29
N ARG A 34 -19.71 -18.72 -7.97
CA ARG A 34 -20.44 -17.59 -7.38
C ARG A 34 -19.84 -16.24 -7.79
N THR A 35 -18.52 -16.11 -7.92
CA THR A 35 -17.89 -14.85 -8.33
C THR A 35 -17.97 -14.59 -9.82
N THR A 36 -17.95 -15.63 -10.67
CA THR A 36 -18.06 -15.49 -12.13
C THR A 36 -19.46 -15.08 -12.58
N ASN A 37 -20.50 -15.45 -11.82
CA ASN A 37 -21.91 -15.14 -12.11
C ASN A 37 -22.53 -14.11 -11.15
N ALA A 38 -21.71 -13.42 -10.35
CA ALA A 38 -22.19 -12.39 -9.43
C ALA A 38 -22.79 -11.21 -10.20
N LEU A 39 -23.93 -10.71 -9.73
CA LEU A 39 -24.53 -9.47 -10.22
C LEU A 39 -23.56 -8.31 -9.99
N ARG A 40 -23.46 -7.45 -11.01
CA ARG A 40 -22.65 -6.23 -11.00
C ARG A 40 -23.50 -5.03 -11.40
N VAL A 41 -23.28 -3.89 -10.77
CA VAL A 41 -23.97 -2.62 -11.07
C VAL A 41 -22.93 -1.61 -11.53
N ALA A 42 -22.97 -1.20 -12.80
CA ALA A 42 -22.13 -0.13 -13.31
C ALA A 42 -22.64 1.22 -12.83
N SER A 43 -21.77 2.12 -12.37
CA SER A 43 -22.16 3.45 -11.88
C SER A 43 -21.21 4.55 -12.35
N GLY A 44 -21.68 5.78 -12.49
CA GLY A 44 -20.84 6.95 -12.74
C GLY A 44 -20.75 7.38 -14.21
N ALA A 45 -19.55 7.26 -14.80
CA ALA A 45 -19.28 7.76 -16.15
C ALA A 45 -20.12 7.05 -17.24
N PHE A 46 -20.06 7.57 -18.47
CA PHE A 46 -20.77 7.02 -19.64
C PHE A 46 -22.29 6.86 -19.42
N GLY A 47 -22.94 7.75 -18.66
CA GLY A 47 -24.38 7.66 -18.42
C GLY A 47 -24.81 6.49 -17.52
N CYS A 48 -23.88 5.84 -16.82
CA CYS A 48 -24.17 4.72 -15.93
C CYS A 48 -24.84 5.12 -14.60
N GLY A 49 -25.45 6.31 -14.49
CA GLY A 49 -26.09 6.78 -13.25
C GLY A 49 -25.09 7.22 -12.18
N ASP A 50 -25.54 7.33 -10.94
CA ASP A 50 -24.74 7.78 -9.80
C ASP A 50 -24.41 6.63 -8.83
N PHE A 51 -23.37 6.83 -8.03
CA PHE A 51 -22.88 5.80 -7.10
C PHE A 51 -23.85 5.56 -5.93
N ASP A 52 -24.49 6.61 -5.43
CA ASP A 52 -25.36 6.57 -4.25
C ASP A 52 -26.62 5.73 -4.56
N THR A 53 -27.20 5.92 -5.75
CA THR A 53 -28.27 5.06 -6.31
C THR A 53 -27.79 3.63 -6.50
N ALA A 54 -26.55 3.41 -6.96
CA ALA A 54 -26.00 2.06 -7.11
C ALA A 54 -26.01 1.30 -5.78
N VAL A 55 -25.60 1.96 -4.70
CA VAL A 55 -25.62 1.40 -3.33
C VAL A 55 -27.04 1.09 -2.87
N SER A 56 -27.99 1.98 -3.17
CA SER A 56 -29.41 1.79 -2.81
C SER A 56 -30.02 0.55 -3.48
N ILE A 57 -29.82 0.39 -4.79
CA ILE A 57 -30.49 -0.67 -5.56
C ILE A 57 -29.77 -2.01 -5.55
N ILE A 58 -28.48 -2.04 -5.20
CA ILE A 58 -27.72 -3.28 -5.30
C ILE A 58 -28.17 -4.27 -4.21
N PRO A 59 -28.40 -5.56 -4.57
CA PRO A 59 -28.62 -6.61 -3.58
C PRO A 59 -27.36 -6.85 -2.74
N GLU A 60 -27.56 -7.34 -1.52
CA GLU A 60 -26.49 -7.71 -0.61
C GLU A 60 -25.55 -8.78 -1.20
N GLY A 61 -24.26 -8.64 -0.88
CA GLY A 61 -23.17 -9.50 -1.31
C GLY A 61 -22.81 -9.38 -2.80
N LYS A 62 -23.26 -8.33 -3.49
CA LYS A 62 -22.98 -8.11 -4.93
C LYS A 62 -21.96 -6.99 -5.15
N THR A 63 -21.61 -6.73 -6.42
CA THR A 63 -20.51 -5.82 -6.77
C THR A 63 -20.99 -4.56 -7.46
N ILE A 64 -20.60 -3.39 -6.96
CA ILE A 64 -20.67 -2.13 -7.71
C ILE A 64 -19.37 -1.98 -8.49
N VAL A 65 -19.47 -1.59 -9.76
CA VAL A 65 -18.32 -1.25 -10.61
C VAL A 65 -18.40 0.23 -11.01
N PRO A 66 -17.76 1.14 -10.24
CA PRO A 66 -17.71 2.54 -10.61
C PRO A 66 -16.87 2.72 -11.88
N MET A 67 -17.39 3.47 -12.84
CA MET A 67 -16.76 3.73 -14.13
C MET A 67 -15.81 4.93 -14.08
N ILE A 68 -14.71 4.84 -14.82
CA ILE A 68 -13.80 5.92 -15.19
C ILE A 68 -14.40 6.66 -16.39
N PRO A 69 -14.27 8.00 -16.55
CA PRO A 69 -13.58 8.97 -15.69
C PRO A 69 -14.27 9.27 -14.34
N PRO A 70 -13.61 10.04 -13.45
CA PRO A 70 -14.16 10.44 -12.15
C PRO A 70 -15.56 11.04 -12.22
N ARG A 71 -16.38 10.78 -11.21
CA ARG A 71 -17.70 11.42 -11.03
C ARG A 71 -17.87 11.93 -9.61
N PRO A 72 -18.44 13.14 -9.44
CA PRO A 72 -18.89 13.58 -8.14
C PRO A 72 -19.96 12.64 -7.55
N SER A 73 -19.89 12.38 -6.25
CA SER A 73 -20.93 11.73 -5.43
C SER A 73 -21.40 12.71 -4.36
N ASN A 74 -22.61 12.54 -3.86
CA ASN A 74 -23.13 13.31 -2.73
C ASN A 74 -22.72 12.72 -1.37
N GLY A 75 -21.77 11.77 -1.38
CA GLY A 75 -21.47 10.94 -0.23
C GLY A 75 -22.44 9.75 -0.20
N ALA A 76 -21.92 8.56 0.06
CA ALA A 76 -22.73 7.34 0.12
C ALA A 76 -22.62 6.67 1.49
N VAL A 77 -23.73 6.14 1.99
CA VAL A 77 -23.75 5.27 3.17
C VAL A 77 -23.78 3.82 2.69
N ILE A 78 -22.77 3.03 3.05
CA ILE A 78 -22.75 1.58 2.83
C ILE A 78 -23.41 0.92 4.03
N ASP A 79 -24.60 0.38 3.83
CA ASP A 79 -25.47 -0.19 4.85
C ASP A 79 -25.67 -1.70 4.71
N LYS A 80 -24.95 -2.34 3.78
CA LYS A 80 -25.02 -3.78 3.51
C LYS A 80 -23.70 -4.33 3.01
N ASP A 81 -23.55 -5.65 3.10
CA ASP A 81 -22.39 -6.34 2.56
C ASP A 81 -22.31 -6.16 1.04
N LEU A 82 -21.16 -5.75 0.53
CA LEU A 82 -20.94 -5.61 -0.92
C LEU A 82 -19.46 -5.56 -1.29
N THR A 83 -19.20 -5.57 -2.59
CA THR A 83 -17.88 -5.27 -3.16
C THR A 83 -17.96 -4.00 -3.99
N ILE A 84 -16.99 -3.10 -3.86
CA ILE A 84 -16.79 -1.96 -4.76
C ILE A 84 -15.51 -2.23 -5.52
N GLN A 85 -15.61 -2.38 -6.84
CA GLN A 85 -14.46 -2.69 -7.69
C GLN A 85 -14.30 -1.62 -8.78
N GLY A 86 -13.33 -0.74 -8.61
CA GLY A 86 -12.97 0.28 -9.59
C GLY A 86 -12.05 -0.23 -10.69
N GLY A 87 -11.57 0.69 -11.51
CA GLY A 87 -10.68 0.40 -12.64
C GLY A 87 -11.42 -0.02 -13.91
N TRP A 88 -12.73 0.24 -14.01
CA TRP A 88 -13.53 -0.08 -15.18
C TRP A 88 -13.75 1.15 -16.05
N THR A 89 -13.63 0.99 -17.35
CA THR A 89 -13.94 2.03 -18.35
C THR A 89 -14.75 1.40 -19.48
N ARG A 90 -15.14 2.22 -20.45
CA ARG A 90 -15.76 1.78 -21.70
C ARG A 90 -14.88 2.11 -22.90
N ASP A 91 -14.77 1.20 -23.86
CA ASP A 91 -14.09 1.44 -25.13
C ASP A 91 -15.09 1.98 -26.17
N GLY A 92 -14.94 3.24 -26.58
CA GLY A 92 -15.79 3.85 -27.63
C GLY A 92 -17.00 4.64 -27.12
N THR A 93 -17.56 5.47 -28.00
CA THR A 93 -18.41 6.66 -27.77
C THR A 93 -19.83 6.39 -27.25
N GLY A 94 -20.12 5.22 -26.66
CA GLY A 94 -21.46 4.85 -26.20
C GLY A 94 -21.67 5.04 -24.70
N ASN A 95 -22.89 5.34 -24.30
CA ASN A 95 -23.31 5.31 -22.89
C ASN A 95 -23.78 3.92 -22.44
N CYS A 96 -23.76 3.65 -21.13
CA CYS A 96 -24.53 2.58 -20.51
C CYS A 96 -25.96 2.55 -21.08
N ASP A 97 -26.50 1.34 -21.24
CA ASP A 97 -27.84 1.14 -21.80
C ASP A 97 -28.90 1.79 -20.92
N ASN A 98 -28.68 1.76 -19.60
CA ASN A 98 -29.51 2.41 -18.59
C ASN A 98 -28.64 2.97 -17.46
N ALA A 99 -29.15 3.96 -16.72
CA ALA A 99 -28.54 4.36 -15.46
C ALA A 99 -28.44 3.16 -14.51
N ASN A 100 -27.31 3.04 -13.81
CA ASN A 100 -27.00 1.94 -12.91
C ASN A 100 -27.15 0.55 -13.54
N GLN A 101 -26.63 0.39 -14.78
CA GLN A 101 -26.79 -0.82 -15.58
C GLN A 101 -26.36 -2.07 -14.80
N GLN A 102 -27.29 -3.02 -14.71
CA GLN A 102 -27.09 -4.32 -14.07
C GLN A 102 -26.55 -5.32 -15.08
N VAL A 103 -25.46 -6.00 -14.72
CA VAL A 103 -24.76 -6.94 -15.58
C VAL A 103 -24.38 -8.18 -14.78
N THR A 104 -24.59 -9.36 -15.35
CA THR A 104 -24.22 -10.63 -14.70
C THR A 104 -22.78 -10.99 -15.03
N GLY A 105 -21.94 -11.08 -14.01
CA GLY A 105 -20.57 -11.57 -14.14
C GLY A 105 -19.63 -10.60 -14.86
N THR A 106 -18.34 -10.94 -14.81
CA THR A 106 -17.28 -10.16 -15.47
C THR A 106 -17.36 -10.29 -16.99
N GLN A 107 -17.71 -11.47 -17.50
CA GLN A 107 -17.88 -11.67 -18.95
C GLN A 107 -19.04 -10.84 -19.49
N GLY A 108 -20.13 -10.70 -18.73
CA GLY A 108 -21.23 -9.82 -19.09
C GLY A 108 -20.76 -8.38 -19.25
N LEU A 109 -19.90 -7.89 -18.35
CA LEU A 109 -19.35 -6.53 -18.47
C LEU A 109 -18.58 -6.35 -19.78
N VAL A 110 -17.73 -7.31 -20.14
CA VAL A 110 -16.96 -7.27 -21.39
C VAL A 110 -17.88 -7.30 -22.61
N ILE A 111 -18.91 -8.15 -22.62
CA ILE A 111 -19.90 -8.22 -23.70
C ILE A 111 -20.69 -6.90 -23.82
N SER A 112 -20.94 -6.21 -22.70
CA SER A 112 -21.55 -4.87 -22.66
C SER A 112 -20.59 -3.73 -23.05
N GLY A 113 -19.36 -4.05 -23.44
CA GLY A 113 -18.33 -3.08 -23.89
C GLY A 113 -17.55 -2.43 -22.76
N PHE A 114 -17.54 -3.02 -21.55
CA PHE A 114 -16.70 -2.51 -20.47
C PHE A 114 -15.34 -3.21 -20.45
N THR A 115 -14.29 -2.43 -20.23
CA THR A 115 -12.91 -2.90 -20.15
C THR A 115 -12.34 -2.61 -18.77
N SER A 116 -11.66 -3.59 -18.18
CA SER A 116 -10.93 -3.38 -16.93
C SER A 116 -9.49 -2.93 -17.21
N LEU A 117 -9.09 -1.86 -16.53
CA LEU A 117 -7.74 -1.30 -16.49
C LEU A 117 -7.08 -1.48 -15.11
N ALA A 118 -7.77 -2.15 -14.19
CA ALA A 118 -7.22 -2.55 -12.91
C ALA A 118 -6.09 -3.60 -13.09
N PRO A 119 -5.14 -3.69 -12.14
CA PRO A 119 -5.00 -2.87 -10.94
C PRO A 119 -4.31 -1.51 -11.20
N ASN A 120 -3.91 -1.24 -12.44
CA ASN A 120 -3.06 -0.09 -12.79
C ASN A 120 -3.82 1.24 -12.79
N VAL A 121 -5.10 1.22 -13.18
CA VAL A 121 -5.99 2.39 -13.15
C VAL A 121 -7.10 2.15 -12.14
N ARG A 122 -7.47 3.20 -11.42
CA ARG A 122 -8.49 3.19 -10.37
C ARG A 122 -9.67 4.07 -10.76
N SER A 123 -10.86 3.72 -10.31
CA SER A 123 -12.02 4.60 -10.42
C SER A 123 -11.99 5.62 -9.28
N ILE A 124 -12.48 6.83 -9.53
CA ILE A 124 -12.44 7.92 -8.54
C ILE A 124 -13.85 8.27 -8.11
N LEU A 125 -14.10 8.24 -6.80
CA LEU A 125 -15.26 8.85 -6.19
C LEU A 125 -14.80 10.14 -5.51
N GLN A 126 -15.35 11.24 -6.00
CA GLN A 126 -15.03 12.57 -5.52
C GLN A 126 -16.26 13.15 -4.82
N HIS A 127 -16.10 13.65 -3.60
CA HIS A 127 -17.13 14.41 -2.92
C HIS A 127 -16.73 15.89 -2.83
N ASN A 128 -17.65 16.76 -3.22
CA ASN A 128 -17.44 18.21 -3.28
C ASN A 128 -18.35 18.98 -2.31
N GLY A 129 -19.16 18.27 -1.53
CA GLY A 129 -19.98 18.86 -0.48
C GLY A 129 -19.13 19.29 0.71
N ASN A 130 -19.71 20.08 1.61
CA ASN A 130 -19.07 20.51 2.86
C ASN A 130 -19.47 19.58 4.04
N ASP A 131 -19.97 18.40 3.71
CA ASP A 131 -20.68 17.50 4.61
C ASP A 131 -19.94 16.17 4.74
N ASN A 132 -20.63 15.04 4.55
CA ASN A 132 -20.16 13.72 4.98
C ASN A 132 -18.91 13.24 4.23
N SER A 133 -18.29 12.17 4.73
CA SER A 133 -17.27 11.41 4.02
C SER A 133 -17.70 11.05 2.60
N VAL A 134 -16.73 10.80 1.69
CA VAL A 134 -17.07 10.24 0.36
C VAL A 134 -17.86 8.95 0.52
N ILE A 135 -17.44 8.09 1.45
CA ILE A 135 -18.23 6.95 1.89
C ILE A 135 -18.27 6.88 3.43
N THR A 136 -19.46 6.67 3.97
CA THR A 136 -19.67 6.30 5.38
C THR A 136 -20.08 4.82 5.44
N ILE A 137 -19.44 4.04 6.30
CA ILE A 137 -19.73 2.62 6.49
C ILE A 137 -20.58 2.48 7.75
N ASP A 138 -21.78 1.93 7.56
CA ASP A 138 -22.73 1.72 8.65
C ASP A 138 -22.27 0.56 9.56
N PRO A 139 -22.49 0.66 10.89
CA PRO A 139 -22.13 -0.38 11.85
C PRO A 139 -22.76 -1.76 11.64
N GLN A 140 -23.79 -1.87 10.79
CA GLN A 140 -24.44 -3.15 10.46
C GLN A 140 -23.69 -3.96 9.40
N VAL A 141 -22.74 -3.37 8.67
CA VAL A 141 -21.97 -4.06 7.62
C VAL A 141 -21.08 -5.13 8.25
N GLU A 142 -21.18 -6.36 7.77
CA GLU A 142 -20.37 -7.51 8.23
C GLU A 142 -19.19 -7.78 7.30
N SER A 143 -19.33 -7.54 5.99
CA SER A 143 -18.30 -7.81 5.00
C SER A 143 -18.30 -6.78 3.86
N LEU A 144 -17.20 -6.01 3.75
CA LEU A 144 -17.01 -5.07 2.65
C LEU A 144 -15.61 -5.19 2.05
N LEU A 145 -15.58 -5.33 0.72
CA LEU A 145 -14.36 -5.30 -0.08
C LEU A 145 -14.36 -4.07 -0.98
N ILE A 146 -13.34 -3.22 -0.85
CA ILE A 146 -13.13 -2.08 -1.75
C ILE A 146 -11.79 -2.27 -2.46
N GLU A 147 -11.84 -2.29 -3.79
CA GLU A 147 -10.66 -2.45 -4.62
C GLU A 147 -10.56 -1.41 -5.72
N HIS A 148 -9.34 -0.96 -5.99
CA HIS A 148 -9.02 -0.15 -7.16
C HIS A 148 -9.79 1.18 -7.21
N MET A 149 -9.97 1.79 -6.04
CA MET A 149 -10.69 3.06 -5.88
C MET A 149 -9.75 4.19 -5.46
N VAL A 150 -10.13 5.41 -5.81
CA VAL A 150 -9.62 6.66 -5.24
C VAL A 150 -10.78 7.37 -4.55
N PHE A 151 -10.56 7.83 -3.31
CA PHE A 151 -11.51 8.62 -2.54
C PHE A 151 -10.95 10.02 -2.30
N GLU A 152 -11.69 11.04 -2.74
CA GLU A 152 -11.28 12.43 -2.63
C GLU A 152 -12.42 13.32 -2.12
N HIS A 153 -12.20 14.00 -0.98
CA HIS A 153 -13.13 14.97 -0.41
C HIS A 153 -12.57 16.38 -0.53
N THR A 154 -12.92 17.07 -1.60
CA THR A 154 -12.18 18.27 -2.05
C THR A 154 -12.29 19.48 -1.12
N THR A 155 -13.37 19.60 -0.35
CA THR A 155 -13.58 20.72 0.58
C THR A 155 -12.95 20.48 1.96
N LYS A 156 -12.58 19.24 2.28
CA LYS A 156 -11.97 18.82 3.56
C LYS A 156 -12.78 19.20 4.81
N GLN A 157 -14.11 19.18 4.73
CA GLN A 157 -15.00 19.63 5.83
C GLN A 157 -15.72 18.50 6.59
N ALA A 158 -15.48 17.23 6.28
CA ALA A 158 -16.11 16.12 7.00
C ALA A 158 -15.79 16.18 8.50
N GLN A 159 -16.65 15.65 9.37
CA GLN A 159 -16.32 15.59 10.80
C GLN A 159 -15.22 14.56 11.09
N PHE A 160 -15.33 13.40 10.44
CA PHE A 160 -14.40 12.27 10.54
C PHE A 160 -14.15 11.70 9.15
N GLY A 161 -12.95 11.21 8.88
CA GLY A 161 -12.70 10.35 7.71
C GLY A 161 -13.13 10.98 6.40
N GLY A 162 -12.47 12.04 5.91
CA GLY A 162 -12.94 12.76 4.72
C GLY A 162 -13.16 11.87 3.50
N GLY A 163 -12.26 10.92 3.25
CA GLY A 163 -12.47 9.89 2.24
C GLY A 163 -13.44 8.81 2.71
N ILE A 164 -13.09 8.13 3.79
CA ILE A 164 -13.89 7.02 4.34
C ILE A 164 -14.05 7.20 5.84
N SER A 165 -15.28 7.08 6.35
CA SER A 165 -15.54 6.97 7.79
C SER A 165 -16.41 5.76 8.12
N GLY A 166 -16.35 5.24 9.35
CA GLY A 166 -17.28 4.22 9.78
C GLY A 166 -16.93 3.55 11.11
N SER A 167 -17.76 2.59 11.50
CA SER A 167 -17.55 1.74 12.68
C SER A 167 -17.87 0.30 12.32
N LEU A 168 -17.12 -0.65 12.87
CA LEU A 168 -17.38 -2.07 12.78
C LEU A 168 -17.77 -2.62 14.13
N ASN A 169 -19.06 -2.92 14.29
CA ASN A 169 -19.63 -3.34 15.57
C ASN A 169 -20.25 -4.75 15.51
N GLN A 170 -20.38 -5.37 14.34
CA GLN A 170 -20.83 -6.76 14.24
C GLN A 170 -19.71 -7.71 14.69
N ASN A 171 -20.11 -8.88 15.18
CA ASN A 171 -19.16 -9.87 15.70
C ASN A 171 -18.30 -10.44 14.57
N GLY A 172 -17.03 -10.07 14.53
CA GLY A 172 -16.09 -10.50 13.49
C GLY A 172 -16.27 -9.82 12.14
N ALA A 173 -16.88 -8.63 12.09
CA ALA A 173 -17.05 -7.87 10.84
C ALA A 173 -15.70 -7.65 10.15
N THR A 174 -15.65 -7.73 8.83
CA THR A 174 -14.42 -7.63 8.04
C THR A 174 -14.53 -6.58 6.94
N ILE A 175 -13.60 -5.62 6.94
CA ILE A 175 -13.40 -4.69 5.83
C ILE A 175 -12.02 -4.90 5.23
N ARG A 176 -11.95 -4.96 3.90
CA ARG A 176 -10.70 -4.99 3.15
C ARG A 176 -10.65 -3.86 2.14
N LEU A 177 -9.67 -2.98 2.31
CA LEU A 177 -9.29 -1.93 1.36
C LEU A 177 -8.03 -2.38 0.63
N ASN A 178 -8.14 -2.75 -0.65
CA ASN A 178 -7.02 -3.26 -1.42
C ASN A 178 -6.75 -2.41 -2.67
N ASN A 179 -5.51 -1.94 -2.81
CA ASN A 179 -5.12 -1.08 -3.91
C ASN A 179 -6.01 0.18 -3.99
N VAL A 180 -6.27 0.80 -2.84
CA VAL A 180 -7.07 2.01 -2.67
C VAL A 180 -6.16 3.22 -2.51
N VAL A 181 -6.62 4.37 -3.00
CA VAL A 181 -6.00 5.67 -2.72
C VAL A 181 -6.98 6.53 -1.95
N ILE A 182 -6.55 7.08 -0.82
CA ILE A 182 -7.31 8.09 -0.07
C ILE A 182 -6.50 9.36 -0.10
N SER A 183 -6.96 10.35 -0.85
CA SER A 183 -6.16 11.54 -1.12
C SER A 183 -6.96 12.82 -1.10
N ASN A 184 -6.25 13.92 -0.90
CA ASN A 184 -6.80 15.27 -1.03
C ASN A 184 -8.06 15.49 -0.17
N SER A 185 -8.19 14.72 0.91
CA SER A 185 -9.36 14.71 1.78
C SER A 185 -9.04 15.39 3.11
N GLY A 186 -10.05 15.66 3.91
CA GLY A 186 -9.81 16.14 5.26
C GLY A 186 -11.03 16.08 6.14
N ALA A 187 -10.76 16.14 7.44
CA ALA A 187 -11.77 16.10 8.48
C ALA A 187 -11.50 17.19 9.51
N LEU A 188 -12.54 17.76 10.10
CA LEU A 188 -12.42 18.79 11.14
C LEU A 188 -11.96 18.21 12.47
N GLN A 189 -12.25 16.94 12.74
CA GLN A 189 -11.84 16.26 13.97
C GLN A 189 -10.73 15.24 13.69
N ASN A 190 -11.08 14.02 13.30
CA ASN A 190 -10.11 12.92 13.28
C ASN A 190 -10.10 12.17 11.96
N GLY A 191 -8.92 11.66 11.58
CA GLY A 191 -8.76 10.81 10.42
C GLY A 191 -9.01 11.56 9.11
N GLY A 192 -8.09 12.43 8.69
CA GLY A 192 -8.35 13.32 7.55
C GLY A 192 -8.75 12.60 6.27
N GLY A 193 -8.11 11.47 5.98
CA GLY A 193 -8.52 10.57 4.90
C GLY A 193 -9.46 9.47 5.37
N LEU A 194 -9.09 8.77 6.44
CA LEU A 194 -9.80 7.58 6.93
C LEU A 194 -10.06 7.67 8.43
N TYR A 195 -11.29 7.41 8.85
CA TYR A 195 -11.64 7.17 10.25
C TYR A 195 -12.37 5.83 10.40
N MET A 196 -11.90 4.96 11.29
CA MET A 196 -12.56 3.68 11.57
C MET A 196 -12.52 3.35 13.06
N SER A 197 -13.65 2.92 13.62
CA SER A 197 -13.70 2.30 14.95
C SER A 197 -13.98 0.80 14.84
N LEU A 198 -13.13 -0.04 15.45
CA LEU A 198 -13.20 -1.50 15.36
C LEU A 198 -13.57 -2.08 16.72
N GLN A 199 -14.65 -2.86 16.79
CA GLN A 199 -15.16 -3.48 18.02
C GLN A 199 -15.54 -4.94 17.78
N ASN A 200 -15.80 -5.69 18.85
CA ASN A 200 -16.37 -7.06 18.78
C ASN A 200 -15.62 -8.03 17.86
N GLY A 201 -14.28 -8.05 17.94
CA GLY A 201 -13.44 -8.96 17.16
C GLY A 201 -13.37 -8.64 15.67
N SER A 202 -13.75 -7.43 15.28
CA SER A 202 -13.75 -6.99 13.88
C SER A 202 -12.34 -6.91 13.28
N HIS A 203 -12.27 -6.88 11.96
CA HIS A 203 -11.02 -6.92 11.20
C HIS A 203 -11.02 -5.86 10.08
N LEU A 204 -9.97 -5.04 10.06
CA LEU A 204 -9.73 -4.08 8.98
C LEU A 204 -8.38 -4.36 8.33
N GLU A 205 -8.39 -4.55 7.01
CA GLU A 205 -7.17 -4.67 6.21
C GLU A 205 -7.03 -3.51 5.24
N ILE A 206 -5.87 -2.85 5.26
CA ILE A 206 -5.47 -1.80 4.33
C ILE A 206 -4.22 -2.27 3.59
N LEU A 207 -4.36 -2.59 2.31
CA LEU A 207 -3.37 -3.34 1.56
C LEU A 207 -3.00 -2.63 0.27
N ASN A 208 -1.71 -2.61 -0.07
CA ASN A 208 -1.21 -2.10 -1.35
C ASN A 208 -1.73 -0.69 -1.67
N SER A 209 -1.98 0.11 -0.64
CA SER A 209 -2.77 1.34 -0.72
C SER A 209 -1.89 2.58 -0.57
N ARG A 210 -2.44 3.74 -0.89
CA ARG A 210 -1.80 5.03 -0.62
C ARG A 210 -2.74 5.97 0.13
N ILE A 211 -2.24 6.65 1.14
CA ILE A 211 -2.99 7.65 1.90
C ILE A 211 -2.16 8.93 1.91
N TYR A 212 -2.56 9.96 1.17
CA TYR A 212 -1.73 11.16 1.04
C TYR A 212 -2.46 12.49 0.89
N ASN A 213 -1.77 13.58 1.25
CA ASN A 213 -2.31 14.94 1.18
C ASN A 213 -3.66 15.10 1.91
N ASN A 214 -3.84 14.36 3.01
CA ASN A 214 -5.02 14.48 3.87
C ASN A 214 -4.71 15.32 5.11
N SER A 215 -5.75 15.94 5.68
CA SER A 215 -5.57 16.77 6.87
C SER A 215 -6.71 16.64 7.88
N ALA A 216 -6.38 16.59 9.16
CA ALA A 216 -7.35 16.64 10.26
C ALA A 216 -6.77 17.26 11.53
N ASN A 217 -7.55 17.41 12.59
CA ASN A 217 -7.00 17.80 13.90
C ASN A 217 -6.07 16.69 14.42
N ASN A 218 -6.55 15.44 14.47
CA ASN A 218 -5.74 14.24 14.76
C ASN A 218 -5.76 13.27 13.58
N GLY A 219 -4.69 12.49 13.41
CA GLY A 219 -4.66 11.44 12.39
C GLY A 219 -4.79 12.02 10.98
N GLY A 220 -3.82 12.83 10.56
CA GLY A 220 -3.93 13.58 9.30
C GLY A 220 -4.27 12.70 8.10
N GLY A 221 -3.59 11.55 7.97
CA GLY A 221 -3.93 10.54 6.98
C GLY A 221 -5.08 9.64 7.45
N PHE A 222 -4.94 9.06 8.63
CA PHE A 222 -5.99 8.24 9.23
C PHE A 222 -6.02 8.31 10.76
N GLU A 223 -7.19 8.04 11.33
CA GLU A 223 -7.34 7.64 12.72
C GLU A 223 -8.11 6.30 12.79
N ILE A 224 -7.55 5.33 13.51
CA ILE A 224 -8.20 4.02 13.68
C ILE A 224 -8.23 3.67 15.17
N GLU A 225 -9.43 3.40 15.67
CA GLU A 225 -9.68 2.93 17.03
C GLU A 225 -9.82 1.40 17.02
N VAL A 226 -9.08 0.71 17.87
CA VAL A 226 -9.05 -0.76 17.94
C VAL A 226 -9.44 -1.19 19.35
N ASP A 227 -10.61 -1.82 19.49
CA ASP A 227 -11.11 -2.38 20.74
C ASP A 227 -11.86 -3.71 20.55
N GLY A 228 -12.33 -4.33 21.62
CA GLY A 228 -13.09 -5.58 21.60
C GLY A 228 -12.29 -6.74 21.00
N ASN A 229 -10.97 -6.80 21.23
CA ASN A 229 -10.09 -7.79 20.62
C ASN A 229 -10.08 -7.76 19.07
N SER A 230 -10.26 -6.58 18.48
CA SER A 230 -10.27 -6.39 17.02
C SER A 230 -8.86 -6.37 16.42
N HIS A 231 -8.80 -6.50 15.10
CA HIS A 231 -7.59 -6.65 14.31
C HIS A 231 -7.47 -5.55 13.24
N LEU A 232 -6.34 -4.87 13.23
CA LEU A 232 -5.95 -3.94 12.16
C LEU A 232 -4.71 -4.49 11.45
N VAL A 233 -4.77 -4.60 10.13
CA VAL A 233 -3.62 -4.95 9.29
C VAL A 233 -3.40 -3.85 8.25
N ILE A 234 -2.21 -3.25 8.26
CA ILE A 234 -1.76 -2.32 7.22
C ILE A 234 -0.55 -2.94 6.53
N LYS A 235 -0.63 -3.21 5.22
CA LYS A 235 0.44 -3.93 4.51
C LYS A 235 0.74 -3.32 3.15
N ASN A 236 2.04 -3.13 2.87
CA ASN A 236 2.52 -2.54 1.62
C ASN A 236 1.83 -1.19 1.31
N THR A 237 1.67 -0.36 2.34
CA THR A 237 0.89 0.89 2.25
C THR A 237 1.80 2.08 2.46
N GLU A 238 1.64 3.07 1.59
CA GLU A 238 2.35 4.34 1.65
C GLU A 238 1.44 5.42 2.25
N VAL A 239 1.91 6.11 3.28
CA VAL A 239 1.18 7.14 4.01
C VAL A 239 2.03 8.40 4.00
N THR A 240 1.73 9.34 3.12
CA THR A 240 2.64 10.46 2.86
C THR A 240 1.97 11.81 2.83
N THR A 241 2.71 12.88 3.14
CA THR A 241 2.25 14.27 3.00
C THR A 241 0.92 14.58 3.70
N ASN A 242 0.59 13.86 4.76
CA ASN A 242 -0.59 14.12 5.57
C ASN A 242 -0.28 15.01 6.78
N THR A 243 -1.28 15.76 7.23
CA THR A 243 -1.12 16.79 8.27
C THR A 243 -2.14 16.64 9.39
N ALA A 244 -1.66 16.38 10.61
CA ALA A 244 -2.44 16.61 11.83
C ALA A 244 -2.19 18.05 12.29
N VAL A 245 -3.21 18.91 12.23
CA VAL A 245 -3.06 20.38 12.37
C VAL A 245 -2.61 20.78 13.77
N SER A 246 -3.24 20.23 14.81
CA SER A 246 -2.93 20.53 16.21
C SER A 246 -2.72 19.29 17.07
N GLY A 247 -3.12 18.12 16.57
CA GLY A 247 -3.08 16.85 17.28
C GLY A 247 -1.94 15.94 16.86
N ASN A 248 -2.08 14.66 17.20
CA ASN A 248 -1.06 13.65 16.97
C ASN A 248 -1.27 12.88 15.66
N GLY A 249 -0.22 12.24 15.18
CA GLY A 249 -0.30 11.27 14.09
C GLY A 249 -0.51 11.92 12.72
N GLY A 250 0.50 12.64 12.23
CA GLY A 250 0.42 13.33 10.93
C GLY A 250 0.05 12.37 9.81
N GLY A 251 0.81 11.27 9.69
CA GLY A 251 0.51 10.18 8.77
C GLY A 251 -0.66 9.32 9.26
N GLY A 252 -0.63 8.95 10.54
CA GLY A 252 -1.80 8.31 11.15
C GLY A 252 -1.73 8.25 12.67
N ARG A 253 -2.90 8.08 13.28
CA ARG A 253 -3.09 7.88 14.72
C ARG A 253 -3.84 6.57 14.94
N ILE A 254 -3.32 5.74 15.84
CA ILE A 254 -3.94 4.48 16.23
C ILE A 254 -4.24 4.56 17.72
N ILE A 255 -5.51 4.48 18.08
CA ILE A 255 -5.92 4.36 19.47
C ILE A 255 -6.26 2.90 19.69
N ILE A 256 -5.58 2.23 20.61
CA ILE A 256 -5.82 0.81 20.87
C ILE A 256 -6.22 0.61 22.32
N SER A 257 -7.43 0.10 22.53
CA SER A 257 -7.91 -0.32 23.85
C SER A 257 -7.59 -1.79 24.13
N SER A 258 -7.92 -2.65 23.16
CA SER A 258 -7.64 -4.08 23.19
C SER A 258 -7.57 -4.64 21.77
N GLY A 259 -6.74 -5.67 21.55
CA GLY A 259 -6.61 -6.34 20.24
C GLY A 259 -5.23 -6.22 19.60
N PHE A 260 -5.19 -6.27 18.27
CA PHE A 260 -3.97 -6.49 17.50
C PHE A 260 -3.83 -5.52 16.33
N VAL A 261 -2.68 -4.87 16.23
CA VAL A 261 -2.31 -4.05 15.07
C VAL A 261 -1.06 -4.67 14.44
N THR A 262 -1.08 -4.89 13.14
CA THR A 262 0.08 -5.32 12.36
C THR A 262 0.31 -4.38 11.20
N ILE A 263 1.45 -3.71 11.17
CA ILE A 263 1.89 -2.90 10.03
C ILE A 263 3.11 -3.59 9.41
N THR A 264 3.06 -3.89 8.11
CA THR A 264 4.16 -4.56 7.41
C THR A 264 4.49 -3.87 6.10
N ASN A 265 5.77 -3.61 5.85
CA ASN A 265 6.24 -2.91 4.65
C ASN A 265 5.50 -1.56 4.45
N GLY A 266 5.29 -0.82 5.53
CA GLY A 266 4.64 0.49 5.49
C GLY A 266 5.67 1.62 5.38
N THR A 267 5.34 2.69 4.66
CA THR A 267 6.16 3.90 4.58
C THR A 267 5.35 5.10 5.02
N PHE A 268 5.80 5.80 6.07
CA PHE A 268 5.15 6.98 6.64
C PHE A 268 6.08 8.19 6.55
N SER A 269 6.09 8.90 5.42
CA SER A 269 7.05 9.97 5.14
C SER A 269 6.44 11.27 4.62
N GLY A 270 7.12 12.39 4.85
CA GLY A 270 6.63 13.73 4.54
C GLY A 270 5.41 14.16 5.34
N ASN A 271 5.07 13.47 6.42
CA ASN A 271 3.89 13.78 7.24
C ASN A 271 4.23 14.77 8.36
N SER A 272 3.25 15.55 8.80
CA SER A 272 3.44 16.57 9.84
C SER A 272 2.36 16.48 10.91
N ALA A 273 2.75 16.59 12.18
CA ALA A 273 1.83 16.71 13.30
C ALA A 273 2.14 17.98 14.11
N GLY A 274 1.12 18.77 14.43
CA GLY A 274 1.25 19.90 15.36
C GLY A 274 1.52 19.42 16.80
N GLY A 275 1.05 18.22 17.14
CA GLY A 275 1.38 17.49 18.36
C GLY A 275 2.57 16.55 18.17
N SER A 276 2.36 15.26 18.44
CA SER A 276 3.40 14.23 18.36
C SER A 276 3.12 13.16 17.30
N GLY A 277 4.18 12.47 16.86
CA GLY A 277 4.07 11.38 15.88
C GLY A 277 3.81 11.91 14.47
N ASN A 278 4.82 12.55 13.87
CA ASN A 278 4.75 13.03 12.49
C ASN A 278 4.31 11.91 11.54
N GLY A 279 5.04 10.79 11.52
CA GLY A 279 4.67 9.61 10.75
C GLY A 279 3.48 8.86 11.35
N LEU A 280 3.61 8.40 12.60
CA LEU A 280 2.63 7.53 13.26
C LEU A 280 2.60 7.80 14.77
N SER A 281 1.38 7.91 15.32
CA SER A 281 1.11 7.91 16.77
C SER A 281 0.33 6.66 17.16
N ILE A 282 0.78 5.95 18.19
CA ILE A 282 0.11 4.79 18.78
C ILE A 282 -0.19 5.09 20.25
N GLU A 283 -1.46 5.07 20.60
CA GLU A 283 -1.94 5.50 21.92
C GLU A 283 -2.71 4.35 22.57
N LYS A 284 -2.20 3.82 23.67
CA LYS A 284 -2.91 2.79 24.45
C LYS A 284 -3.98 3.45 25.31
N THR A 285 -5.22 3.01 25.15
CA THR A 285 -6.33 3.29 26.07
C THR A 285 -6.74 2.00 26.77
N GLY A 286 -7.48 2.06 27.88
CA GLY A 286 -7.95 0.86 28.59
C GLY A 286 -6.87 -0.03 29.25
N SER A 287 -7.33 -1.02 30.02
CA SER A 287 -6.48 -1.90 30.85
C SER A 287 -6.19 -3.27 30.22
N ALA A 288 -7.00 -3.69 29.24
CA ALA A 288 -6.85 -4.98 28.59
C ALA A 288 -5.55 -5.05 27.74
N PRO A 289 -5.02 -6.25 27.46
CA PRO A 289 -3.83 -6.40 26.64
C PRO A 289 -4.03 -5.94 25.19
N ALA A 290 -2.98 -5.34 24.63
CA ALA A 290 -2.92 -4.92 23.24
C ALA A 290 -1.54 -5.19 22.65
N THR A 291 -1.49 -5.63 21.40
CA THR A 291 -0.23 -5.88 20.69
C THR A 291 -0.16 -5.07 19.41
N VAL A 292 0.96 -4.39 19.20
CA VAL A 292 1.26 -3.68 17.96
C VAL A 292 2.55 -4.22 17.38
N THR A 293 2.51 -4.72 16.16
CA THR A 293 3.67 -5.28 15.46
C THR A 293 3.96 -4.44 14.23
N LEU A 294 5.16 -3.88 14.14
CA LEU A 294 5.66 -3.12 13.00
C LEU A 294 6.79 -3.92 12.36
N ILE A 295 6.68 -4.26 11.07
CA ILE A 295 7.66 -5.09 10.35
C ILE A 295 8.08 -4.37 9.08
N ASN A 296 9.37 -4.10 8.91
CA ASN A 296 9.88 -3.33 7.77
C ASN A 296 9.09 -2.03 7.55
N THR A 297 8.77 -1.32 8.63
CA THR A 297 8.00 -0.09 8.58
C THR A 297 8.93 1.10 8.75
N ILE A 298 8.87 2.03 7.80
CA ILE A 298 9.67 3.26 7.77
C ILE A 298 8.78 4.41 8.21
N THR A 299 9.24 5.23 9.15
CA THR A 299 8.52 6.42 9.63
C THR A 299 9.46 7.62 9.71
N ASP A 300 8.94 8.81 9.42
CA ASP A 300 9.64 10.06 9.67
C ASP A 300 9.75 10.30 11.18
N GLY A 301 10.95 10.06 11.71
CA GLY A 301 11.21 10.10 13.14
C GLY A 301 10.64 8.88 13.88
N PRO A 302 10.81 8.86 15.21
CA PRO A 302 10.29 7.77 16.03
C PRO A 302 8.76 7.75 15.99
N VAL A 303 8.21 6.53 16.00
CA VAL A 303 6.80 6.32 16.29
C VAL A 303 6.50 6.88 17.67
N HIS A 304 5.54 7.80 17.75
CA HIS A 304 5.09 8.33 19.03
C HIS A 304 4.24 7.28 19.76
N GLN A 305 4.53 7.07 21.04
CA GLN A 305 3.87 6.06 21.86
C GLN A 305 3.50 6.64 23.22
N THR A 306 2.23 6.52 23.60
CA THR A 306 1.73 6.93 24.93
C THR A 306 0.90 5.82 25.58
N GLY A 307 0.79 5.90 26.92
CA GLY A 307 0.14 4.86 27.73
C GLY A 307 1.09 3.72 28.15
N SER A 308 2.40 3.98 28.18
CA SER A 308 3.50 3.03 28.45
C SER A 308 3.58 2.46 29.89
N GLY A 309 2.47 2.48 30.65
CA GLY A 309 2.32 1.82 31.96
C GLY A 309 1.39 0.58 31.95
N SER A 310 0.78 0.22 30.82
CA SER A 310 -0.27 -0.80 30.73
C SER A 310 -0.12 -1.68 29.48
N ASN A 311 0.10 -2.99 29.65
CA ASN A 311 -0.09 -4.12 28.71
C ASN A 311 0.02 -3.89 27.17
N LEU A 312 0.81 -2.92 26.71
CA LEU A 312 1.06 -2.63 25.29
C LEU A 312 2.41 -3.24 24.92
N THR A 313 2.40 -4.20 24.01
CA THR A 313 3.63 -4.73 23.42
C THR A 313 3.81 -4.16 22.03
N VAL A 314 4.84 -3.33 21.82
CA VAL A 314 5.22 -2.85 20.49
C VAL A 314 6.46 -3.60 20.02
N ILE A 315 6.31 -4.37 18.94
CA ILE A 315 7.40 -5.16 18.35
C ILE A 315 7.79 -4.51 17.02
N THR A 316 9.00 -3.94 16.95
CA THR A 316 9.54 -3.38 15.71
C THR A 316 10.59 -4.34 15.12
N LEU A 317 10.26 -4.96 13.99
CA LEU A 317 11.13 -5.84 13.22
C LEU A 317 11.58 -5.11 11.95
N ASN A 318 12.57 -4.24 12.08
CA ASN A 318 13.24 -3.63 10.93
C ASN A 318 14.36 -4.55 10.49
N LYS A 319 14.01 -5.68 9.88
CA LYS A 319 15.00 -6.61 9.32
C LYS A 319 15.06 -6.40 7.81
N GLN A 320 15.81 -5.37 7.41
CA GLN A 320 16.55 -5.44 6.16
C GLN A 320 17.59 -6.56 6.34
N VAL A 321 17.18 -7.80 6.10
CA VAL A 321 18.14 -8.87 5.84
C VAL A 321 18.72 -8.54 4.48
N TYR A 322 19.84 -7.81 4.47
CA TYR A 322 20.80 -8.02 3.42
C TYR A 322 21.17 -9.49 3.53
N LEU A 323 20.58 -10.34 2.68
CA LEU A 323 21.19 -11.62 2.39
C LEU A 323 22.65 -11.27 2.08
N PRO A 324 23.65 -11.86 2.76
CA PRO A 324 24.99 -11.79 2.21
C PRO A 324 24.82 -12.27 0.78
N VAL A 325 25.03 -11.36 -0.19
CA VAL A 325 25.16 -11.74 -1.58
C VAL A 325 26.14 -12.90 -1.51
N VAL A 326 25.73 -14.07 -2.01
CA VAL A 326 26.68 -15.16 -2.20
C VAL A 326 27.74 -14.53 -3.09
N ILE A 327 28.86 -14.12 -2.49
CA ILE A 327 30.00 -13.60 -3.20
C ILE A 327 30.49 -14.84 -3.92
N LYS A 328 29.99 -15.07 -5.14
CA LYS A 328 30.68 -15.95 -6.06
C LYS A 328 32.11 -15.41 -6.09
N PRO A 329 33.14 -16.26 -5.91
CA PRO A 329 34.51 -15.82 -6.01
C PRO A 329 34.66 -14.95 -7.26
N ARG A 330 35.24 -13.74 -7.09
CA ARG A 330 35.47 -12.78 -8.17
C ARG A 330 36.16 -13.52 -9.31
N ASP A 331 35.49 -13.64 -10.45
CA ASP A 331 36.12 -14.06 -11.69
C ASP A 331 37.08 -12.93 -12.10
N PRO A 332 38.41 -13.17 -12.13
CA PRO A 332 39.38 -12.14 -12.51
C PRO A 332 39.16 -11.59 -13.93
N ALA A 333 38.44 -12.32 -14.79
CA ALA A 333 38.14 -11.93 -16.16
C ALA A 333 36.82 -11.14 -16.31
N ALA A 334 35.99 -11.01 -15.27
CA ALA A 334 34.73 -10.30 -15.35
C ALA A 334 34.90 -8.77 -15.36
N PHE A 335 33.99 -8.05 -16.02
CA PHE A 335 33.91 -6.59 -15.92
C PHE A 335 33.50 -6.20 -14.50
N HIS A 336 34.27 -5.31 -13.89
CA HIS A 336 34.04 -4.87 -12.52
C HIS A 336 34.31 -3.37 -12.37
N ALA A 337 33.60 -2.70 -11.46
CA ALA A 337 33.83 -1.31 -11.13
C ALA A 337 33.78 -1.11 -9.61
N GLU A 338 34.74 -0.38 -9.05
CA GLU A 338 34.88 -0.20 -7.60
C GLU A 338 35.02 1.28 -7.27
N ILE A 339 34.12 1.82 -6.44
CA ILE A 339 34.31 3.12 -5.80
C ILE A 339 35.42 2.98 -4.76
N THR A 340 36.46 3.79 -4.91
CA THR A 340 37.66 3.81 -4.06
C THR A 340 37.68 4.98 -3.08
N GLY A 341 36.82 5.98 -3.27
CA GLY A 341 36.67 7.10 -2.35
C GLY A 341 35.58 8.07 -2.76
N ILE A 342 34.99 8.75 -1.77
CA ILE A 342 34.02 9.83 -1.99
C ILE A 342 34.41 11.02 -1.10
N THR A 343 34.58 12.19 -1.70
CA THR A 343 34.78 13.46 -1.01
C THR A 343 33.73 14.48 -1.45
N ILE A 344 33.65 15.63 -0.77
CA ILE A 344 32.86 16.78 -1.23
C ILE A 344 33.84 17.80 -1.80
N ASN A 345 33.64 18.20 -3.06
CA ASN A 345 34.50 19.18 -3.71
C ASN A 345 34.02 20.64 -3.47
N ASN A 346 34.76 21.60 -4.01
CA ASN A 346 34.46 23.04 -3.84
C ASN A 346 33.12 23.48 -4.43
N ASP A 347 32.55 22.73 -5.38
CA ASP A 347 31.24 22.99 -5.99
C ASP A 347 30.10 22.33 -5.21
N TYR A 348 30.37 21.81 -4.01
CA TYR A 348 29.42 21.09 -3.17
C TYR A 348 28.81 19.87 -3.88
N LYS A 349 29.63 19.17 -4.67
CA LYS A 349 29.30 17.89 -5.31
C LYS A 349 30.11 16.75 -4.68
N TYR A 350 29.56 15.54 -4.75
CA TYR A 350 30.31 14.34 -4.43
C TYR A 350 31.34 14.12 -5.53
N GLU A 351 32.62 14.09 -5.19
CA GLU A 351 33.69 13.68 -6.09
C GLU A 351 33.99 12.20 -5.81
N VAL A 352 33.47 11.33 -6.68
CA VAL A 352 33.50 9.88 -6.51
C VAL A 352 34.64 9.31 -7.35
N SER A 353 35.71 8.90 -6.67
CA SER A 353 36.83 8.17 -7.27
C SER A 353 36.47 6.70 -7.44
N PHE A 354 36.77 6.12 -8.59
CA PHE A 354 36.51 4.71 -8.86
C PHE A 354 37.50 4.12 -9.85
N THR A 355 37.60 2.79 -9.87
CA THR A 355 38.39 2.01 -10.83
C THR A 355 37.48 1.06 -11.60
N THR A 356 37.95 0.61 -12.76
CA THR A 356 37.30 -0.46 -13.54
C THR A 356 38.29 -1.52 -13.96
N ASP A 357 37.85 -2.77 -13.93
CA ASP A 357 38.63 -3.91 -14.40
C ASP A 357 38.07 -4.43 -15.72
N ASN A 358 38.97 -4.79 -16.63
CA ASN A 358 38.66 -5.45 -17.90
C ASN A 358 37.81 -4.62 -18.89
N PHE A 359 37.51 -3.35 -18.60
CA PHE A 359 36.92 -2.40 -19.55
C PHE A 359 37.31 -0.95 -19.23
N THR A 360 37.17 -0.07 -20.23
CA THR A 360 37.22 1.39 -20.07
C THR A 360 35.80 1.93 -20.27
N PRO A 361 35.22 2.68 -19.30
CA PRO A 361 33.86 3.20 -19.43
C PRO A 361 33.66 4.01 -20.71
N ASN A 362 32.63 3.67 -21.47
CA ASN A 362 32.14 4.44 -22.61
C ASN A 362 30.65 4.20 -22.79
N ILE A 363 29.86 5.28 -22.80
CA ILE A 363 28.39 5.22 -22.83
C ILE A 363 27.82 4.47 -24.04
N SER A 364 28.54 4.41 -25.17
CA SER A 364 28.12 3.65 -26.36
C SER A 364 28.43 2.15 -26.28
N SER A 365 29.10 1.71 -25.22
CA SER A 365 29.49 0.31 -24.96
C SER A 365 29.31 -0.01 -23.47
N THR A 366 30.29 -0.65 -22.84
CA THR A 366 30.30 -0.92 -21.40
C THR A 366 30.62 0.36 -20.63
N HIS A 367 29.78 0.69 -19.65
CA HIS A 367 29.93 1.87 -18.81
C HIS A 367 29.44 1.56 -17.38
N VAL A 368 29.28 2.57 -16.54
CA VAL A 368 28.84 2.39 -15.16
C VAL A 368 27.62 3.23 -14.82
N HIS A 369 26.83 2.74 -13.88
CA HIS A 369 25.73 3.47 -13.27
C HIS A 369 26.05 3.78 -11.81
N PHE A 370 25.84 5.04 -11.41
CA PHE A 370 25.92 5.49 -10.01
C PHE A 370 24.51 5.67 -9.43
N PHE A 371 24.30 5.22 -8.21
CA PHE A 371 23.01 5.33 -7.51
C PHE A 371 23.19 5.32 -6.00
N PHE A 372 22.20 5.79 -5.25
CA PHE A 372 22.21 5.70 -3.78
C PHE A 372 21.75 4.33 -3.31
N ASN A 373 22.22 3.86 -2.15
CA ASN A 373 21.84 2.56 -1.59
C ASN A 373 20.35 2.42 -1.23
N THR A 374 19.56 3.49 -1.35
CA THR A 374 18.10 3.47 -1.30
C THR A 374 17.45 2.91 -2.58
N VAL A 375 18.22 2.70 -3.66
CA VAL A 375 17.74 2.17 -4.94
C VAL A 375 18.05 0.67 -5.01
N PRO A 376 17.03 -0.21 -5.15
CA PRO A 376 17.28 -1.64 -5.33
C PRO A 376 18.16 -1.90 -6.56
N VAL A 377 19.07 -2.88 -6.49
CA VAL A 377 20.00 -3.21 -7.59
C VAL A 377 19.28 -3.45 -8.92
N GLY A 378 18.15 -4.17 -8.92
CA GLY A 378 17.35 -4.40 -10.13
C GLY A 378 16.63 -3.16 -10.69
N GLN A 379 16.62 -2.06 -9.93
CA GLN A 379 16.11 -0.76 -10.35
C GLN A 379 17.23 0.19 -10.81
N ALA A 380 18.51 -0.19 -10.65
CA ALA A 380 19.68 0.63 -10.95
C ALA A 380 20.09 0.63 -12.45
N GLY A 381 19.24 0.13 -13.34
CA GLY A 381 19.42 0.10 -14.79
C GLY A 381 18.15 -0.39 -15.47
N LYS A 382 18.09 -0.34 -16.80
CA LYS A 382 16.91 -0.78 -17.55
C LYS A 382 16.70 -2.30 -17.41
N PRO A 383 15.45 -2.77 -17.25
CA PRO A 383 14.17 -2.04 -17.36
C PRO A 383 13.75 -1.25 -16.10
N GLY A 384 14.55 -1.25 -15.04
CA GLY A 384 14.31 -0.49 -13.81
C GLY A 384 14.27 1.03 -14.00
N SER A 385 13.54 1.70 -13.11
CA SER A 385 13.21 3.14 -13.22
C SER A 385 14.13 4.07 -12.43
N GLY A 386 15.03 3.53 -11.61
CA GLY A 386 15.99 4.30 -10.81
C GLY A 386 15.44 4.94 -9.54
N PRO A 387 16.06 6.05 -9.05
CA PRO A 387 17.02 6.91 -9.75
C PRO A 387 18.46 6.37 -9.87
N TRP A 388 19.09 6.54 -11.04
CA TRP A 388 20.52 6.24 -11.29
C TRP A 388 21.07 7.22 -12.34
N LYS A 389 22.39 7.41 -12.34
CA LYS A 389 23.10 8.23 -13.33
C LYS A 389 24.07 7.39 -14.14
N VAL A 390 23.97 7.54 -15.45
CA VAL A 390 24.88 6.94 -16.42
C VAL A 390 26.20 7.69 -16.41
N TYR A 391 27.32 6.96 -16.44
CA TYR A 391 28.64 7.56 -16.55
C TYR A 391 29.58 6.70 -17.39
N GLY A 392 30.20 7.31 -18.39
CA GLY A 392 31.05 6.64 -19.39
C GLY A 392 32.41 7.31 -19.55
N SER A 393 33.00 7.76 -18.45
CA SER A 393 34.35 8.37 -18.39
C SER A 393 35.16 7.69 -17.29
N THR A 394 36.49 7.82 -17.30
CA THR A 394 37.39 7.36 -16.23
C THR A 394 37.69 8.43 -15.18
N LEU A 395 37.21 9.67 -15.37
CA LEU A 395 37.37 10.75 -14.41
C LEU A 395 36.47 10.52 -13.18
N PRO A 396 36.74 11.17 -12.03
CA PRO A 396 35.84 11.12 -10.89
C PRO A 396 34.42 11.54 -11.28
N PHE A 397 33.44 10.79 -10.79
CA PHE A 397 32.03 11.09 -11.04
C PHE A 397 31.56 12.21 -10.09
N THR A 398 30.97 13.26 -10.66
CA THR A 398 30.45 14.44 -9.94
C THR A 398 28.96 14.69 -10.15
N GLY A 399 28.24 13.66 -10.60
CA GLY A 399 26.84 13.82 -10.99
C GLY A 399 25.88 14.04 -9.83
N TYR A 400 26.22 13.66 -8.61
CA TYR A 400 25.39 13.88 -7.41
C TYR A 400 26.07 14.85 -6.44
N GLY A 401 25.28 15.59 -5.66
CA GLY A 401 25.74 16.33 -4.49
C GLY A 401 24.87 16.06 -3.25
N PRO A 402 25.23 16.62 -2.08
CA PRO A 402 24.45 16.45 -0.85
C PRO A 402 22.94 16.76 -0.99
N PRO A 403 22.49 17.76 -1.76
CA PRO A 403 21.05 17.99 -1.99
C PRO A 403 20.33 16.88 -2.76
N ASP A 404 21.06 16.10 -3.57
CA ASP A 404 20.51 14.97 -4.32
C ASP A 404 20.37 13.71 -3.45
N LYS A 405 20.99 13.68 -2.26
CA LYS A 405 21.03 12.52 -1.35
C LYS A 405 19.65 12.28 -0.73
N PRO A 406 19.00 11.13 -0.98
CA PRO A 406 17.80 10.75 -0.27
C PRO A 406 18.03 10.72 1.25
N VAL A 407 17.00 11.03 2.04
CA VAL A 407 17.09 11.10 3.51
C VAL A 407 17.68 9.83 4.11
N LEU A 408 17.34 8.66 3.57
CA LEU A 408 17.79 7.35 4.04
C LEU A 408 19.09 6.85 3.39
N ALA A 409 19.68 7.59 2.45
CA ALA A 409 20.91 7.16 1.79
C ALA A 409 22.13 7.36 2.70
N THR A 410 22.86 6.27 2.92
CA THR A 410 24.11 6.24 3.71
C THR A 410 25.33 5.95 2.83
N GLU A 411 25.14 5.44 1.62
CA GLU A 411 26.20 5.04 0.70
C GLU A 411 25.83 5.40 -0.75
N MET A 412 26.85 5.54 -1.60
CA MET A 412 26.70 5.55 -3.05
C MET A 412 27.25 4.26 -3.63
N CYS A 413 26.55 3.71 -4.61
CA CYS A 413 26.85 2.44 -5.24
C CYS A 413 27.19 2.61 -6.73
N ILE A 414 27.99 1.69 -7.24
CA ILE A 414 28.39 1.60 -8.64
C ILE A 414 28.10 0.19 -9.19
N LEU A 415 27.61 0.11 -10.42
CA LEU A 415 27.46 -1.15 -11.17
C LEU A 415 27.88 -0.96 -12.62
N VAL A 416 28.42 -2.02 -13.23
CA VAL A 416 28.69 -2.09 -14.67
C VAL A 416 27.38 -2.25 -15.43
N ALA A 417 27.22 -1.49 -16.51
CA ALA A 417 26.10 -1.52 -17.43
C ALA A 417 26.56 -1.64 -18.89
N ASN A 418 25.73 -2.25 -19.74
CA ASN A 418 25.95 -2.31 -21.19
C ASN A 418 25.36 -1.08 -21.92
N ALA A 419 25.52 -1.01 -23.24
CA ALA A 419 25.02 0.10 -24.07
C ALA A 419 23.50 0.28 -24.02
N GLN A 420 22.74 -0.74 -23.62
CA GLN A 420 21.30 -0.72 -23.44
C GLN A 420 20.88 -0.28 -22.03
N HIS A 421 21.84 0.09 -21.18
CA HIS A 421 21.68 0.44 -19.77
C HIS A 421 21.21 -0.71 -18.89
N GLU A 422 21.38 -1.96 -19.33
CA GLU A 422 21.14 -3.14 -18.50
C GLU A 422 22.36 -3.34 -17.58
N ILE A 423 22.10 -3.52 -16.28
CA ILE A 423 23.16 -3.69 -15.28
C ILE A 423 23.58 -5.15 -15.13
N THR A 424 24.83 -5.36 -14.71
CA THR A 424 25.34 -6.66 -14.28
C THR A 424 25.35 -6.71 -12.74
N PRO A 425 24.44 -7.42 -12.07
CA PRO A 425 24.43 -7.50 -10.61
C PRO A 425 25.74 -8.08 -10.05
N GLY A 426 26.25 -7.50 -8.96
CA GLY A 426 27.51 -7.94 -8.33
C GLY A 426 28.78 -7.47 -9.04
N SER A 427 28.68 -6.65 -10.08
CA SER A 427 29.83 -6.08 -10.80
C SER A 427 30.43 -4.83 -10.14
N GLY A 428 29.98 -4.43 -8.95
CA GLY A 428 30.56 -3.31 -8.22
C GLY A 428 30.25 -3.28 -6.73
N ASN A 429 30.53 -2.16 -6.07
CA ASN A 429 30.40 -1.97 -4.62
C ASN A 429 29.54 -0.74 -4.26
N CYS A 430 29.29 -0.60 -2.95
CA CYS A 430 28.80 0.63 -2.34
C CYS A 430 29.89 1.20 -1.42
N TYR A 431 29.99 2.52 -1.35
CA TYR A 431 30.96 3.24 -0.54
C TYR A 431 30.25 4.28 0.35
N PRO A 432 30.63 4.40 1.63
CA PRO A 432 30.04 5.36 2.56
C PRO A 432 30.08 6.79 2.04
N LEU A 433 28.96 7.51 2.15
CA LEU A 433 28.92 8.94 1.85
C LEU A 433 29.56 9.76 2.99
N PRO A 434 30.29 10.85 2.68
CA PRO A 434 30.74 11.79 3.70
C PRO A 434 29.54 12.45 4.39
N GLN A 435 29.66 12.67 5.70
CA GLN A 435 28.63 13.31 6.55
C GLN A 435 28.48 14.80 6.24
#